data_AF-A0A1Y1WX61-F1
#
_entry.id   AF-A0A1Y1WX61-F1
#
_cell.length_a   1.000
_cell.length_b   1.000
_cell.length_c   1.000
_cell.angle_alpha   90.00
_cell.angle_beta   90.00
_cell.angle_gamma   90.00
#
_symmetry.space_group_name_H-M   'P 1'
#
loop_
_entity.id
_entity.type
_entity.pdbx_description
1 polymer ?
#
loop_
_entity_poly.entity_id
_entity_poly.type
_entity_poly.pdbx_seq_one_letter_code
_entity_poly.pdbx_strand_id
1 'polypeptide(L)'
;MNSCGKTSLLKACGLSIILAQMGSFVPASSFKFSSYKSLMTCILSKDNILKGQSSFVAKMSDLRNILKHANPYTLVLANKITHGTEHITGSAIFASSIMTLAKQNISFMFTTHLH
;
A
#
# COMPACT_ATOMS: atom_id res chain seq x y z
N MET A 1 0.83 -13.07 12.66
CA MET A 1 2.15 -12.67 13.22
C MET A 1 2.55 -11.27 12.78
N ASN A 2 2.77 -10.36 13.72
CA ASN A 2 3.53 -9.14 13.49
C ASN A 2 5.03 -9.51 13.45
N SER A 3 5.85 -8.80 12.66
CA SER A 3 7.32 -8.99 12.57
C SER A 3 7.87 -10.15 11.72
N CYS A 4 7.05 -10.84 10.90
CA CYS A 4 7.54 -11.81 9.90
C CYS A 4 8.01 -11.13 8.58
N GLY A 5 8.57 -9.92 8.65
CA GLY A 5 9.10 -9.23 7.47
C GLY A 5 8.09 -8.67 6.45
N LYS A 6 6.77 -8.85 6.62
CA LYS A 6 5.72 -8.34 5.70
C LYS A 6 5.93 -6.88 5.27
N THR A 7 6.17 -5.99 6.24
CA THR A 7 6.39 -4.55 5.97
C THR A 7 7.77 -4.29 5.34
N SER A 8 8.80 -5.05 5.73
CA SER A 8 10.13 -4.94 5.14
C SER A 8 10.13 -5.34 3.67
N LEU A 9 9.44 -6.43 3.33
CA LEU A 9 9.26 -6.88 1.94
C LEU A 9 8.55 -5.82 1.10
N LEU A 10 7.47 -5.24 1.63
CA LEU A 10 6.70 -4.20 0.96
C LEU A 10 7.54 -2.94 0.67
N LYS A 11 8.40 -2.53 1.62
CA LYS A 11 9.36 -1.44 1.38
C LYS A 11 10.45 -1.84 0.39
N ALA A 12 10.99 -3.06 0.48
CA ALA A 12 12.04 -3.55 -0.41
C ALA A 12 11.56 -3.57 -1.87
N CYS A 13 10.35 -4.07 -2.14
CA CYS A 13 9.77 -4.05 -3.49
C CYS A 13 9.63 -2.63 -4.05
N GLY A 14 9.13 -1.68 -3.24
CA GLY A 14 9.01 -0.28 -3.66
C GLY A 14 10.36 0.37 -3.94
N LEU A 15 11.35 0.15 -3.06
CA LEU A 15 12.71 0.68 -3.23
C LEU A 15 13.40 0.09 -4.47
N SER A 16 13.25 -1.21 -4.74
CA SER A 16 13.81 -1.83 -5.94
C SER A 16 13.27 -1.20 -7.23
N ILE A 17 11.97 -0.85 -7.25
CA ILE A 17 11.37 -0.17 -8.41
C ILE A 17 11.93 1.24 -8.59
N ILE A 18 12.09 2.00 -7.49
CA ILE A 18 12.69 3.34 -7.53
C ILE A 18 14.13 3.26 -8.04
N LEU A 19 14.94 2.34 -7.50
CA LEU A 19 16.33 2.14 -7.94
C LEU A 19 16.42 1.79 -9.42
N ALA A 20 15.58 0.86 -9.90
CA ALA A 20 15.53 0.51 -11.32
C ALA A 20 15.14 1.70 -12.19
N GLN A 21 14.15 2.51 -11.77
CA GLN A 21 13.74 3.72 -12.49
C GLN A 21 14.80 4.81 -12.53
N MET A 22 15.68 4.86 -11.54
CA MET A 22 16.84 5.75 -11.50
C MET A 22 18.02 5.25 -12.35
N GLY A 23 17.92 4.06 -12.96
CA GLY A 23 19.03 3.44 -13.69
C GLY A 23 20.09 2.80 -12.77
N SER A 24 19.75 2.53 -11.51
CA SER A 24 20.64 1.88 -10.55
C SER A 24 20.45 0.36 -10.53
N PHE A 25 21.48 -0.37 -10.09
CA PHE A 25 21.34 -1.78 -9.77
C PHE A 25 20.37 -1.98 -8.62
N VAL A 26 19.56 -3.04 -8.71
CA VAL A 26 18.63 -3.43 -7.65
C VAL A 26 19.20 -4.59 -6.83
N PRO A 27 18.90 -4.69 -5.53
CA PRO A 27 19.37 -5.77 -4.67
C PRO A 27 18.58 -7.07 -4.93
N ALA A 28 18.73 -7.66 -6.11
CA ALA A 28 18.10 -8.90 -6.52
C ALA A 28 19.02 -9.70 -7.48
N SER A 29 18.90 -11.02 -7.47
CA SER A 29 19.63 -11.89 -8.42
C SER A 29 19.15 -11.72 -9.86
N SER A 30 17.85 -11.48 -10.05
CA SER A 30 17.26 -11.04 -11.31
C SER A 30 16.08 -10.11 -11.03
N PHE A 31 15.79 -9.21 -11.97
CA PHE A 31 14.70 -8.26 -11.82
C PHE A 31 14.00 -7.99 -13.15
N LYS A 32 12.76 -8.45 -13.26
CA LYS A 32 11.90 -8.11 -14.40
C LYS A 32 11.19 -6.79 -14.09
N PHE A 33 11.69 -5.72 -14.69
CA PHE A 33 11.21 -4.38 -14.43
C PHE A 33 9.93 -4.05 -15.19
N SER A 34 9.08 -3.22 -14.59
CA SER A 34 7.94 -2.54 -15.23
C SER A 34 7.89 -1.12 -14.71
N SER A 35 7.74 -0.15 -15.61
CA SER A 35 7.77 1.27 -15.25
C SER A 35 6.46 1.72 -14.63
N TYR A 36 6.56 2.40 -13.48
CA TYR A 36 5.42 3.08 -12.85
C TYR A 36 5.59 4.60 -12.93
N LYS A 37 4.48 5.31 -13.18
CA LYS A 37 4.45 6.79 -13.16
C LYS A 37 4.29 7.34 -11.74
N SER A 38 3.73 6.55 -10.83
CA SER A 38 3.52 6.95 -9.44
C SER A 38 3.60 5.75 -8.51
N LEU A 39 4.06 6.01 -7.29
CA LEU A 39 4.09 5.05 -6.19
C LEU A 39 3.32 5.66 -5.03
N MET A 40 2.21 5.02 -4.64
CA MET A 40 1.35 5.49 -3.55
C MET A 40 1.47 4.54 -2.36
N THR A 41 1.67 5.08 -1.16
CA THR A 41 1.88 4.26 0.04
C THR A 41 0.90 4.57 1.15
N CYS A 42 0.49 3.53 1.87
CA CYS A 42 -0.21 3.61 3.15
C CYS A 42 0.48 2.65 4.13
N ILE A 43 1.71 2.99 4.53
CA ILE A 43 2.60 2.10 5.32
C ILE A 43 2.81 2.61 6.74
N LEU A 44 2.98 3.93 6.87
CA LEU A 44 3.25 4.63 8.12
C LEU A 44 2.09 5.59 8.37
N SER A 45 1.14 5.18 9.19
CA SER A 45 0.17 6.10 9.78
C SER A 45 0.43 6.09 11.28
N LYS A 46 1.17 7.09 11.74
CA LYS A 46 1.16 7.50 13.15
C LYS A 46 -0.02 8.47 13.32
N ASP A 47 -0.53 8.59 14.54
CA ASP A 47 -1.57 9.57 14.83
C ASP A 47 -1.11 10.95 14.36
N ASN A 48 -2.01 11.66 13.67
CA ASN A 48 -1.73 13.03 13.28
C ASN A 48 -2.19 13.94 14.42
N ILE A 49 -1.39 13.96 15.48
CA ILE A 49 -1.67 14.71 16.72
C ILE A 49 -1.92 16.18 16.41
N LEU A 50 -1.18 16.74 15.44
CA LEU A 50 -1.32 18.13 14.99
C LEU A 50 -2.67 18.43 14.34
N LYS A 51 -3.36 17.41 13.79
CA LYS A 51 -4.69 17.55 13.18
C LYS A 51 -5.81 16.94 14.03
N GLY A 52 -5.51 16.43 15.22
CA GLY A 52 -6.48 15.70 16.05
C GLY A 52 -7.06 14.44 15.40
N GLN A 53 -6.36 13.83 14.42
CA GLN A 53 -6.86 12.67 13.68
C GLN A 53 -6.28 11.37 14.21
N SER A 54 -7.15 10.38 14.47
CA SER A 54 -6.73 9.03 14.82
C SER A 54 -6.00 8.35 13.67
N SER A 55 -5.15 7.39 13.98
CA SER A 55 -4.48 6.53 12.99
C SER A 55 -5.46 5.85 12.02
N PHE A 56 -6.69 5.53 12.44
CA PHE A 56 -7.72 5.01 11.54
C PHE A 56 -8.17 6.05 10.51
N VAL A 57 -8.51 7.27 10.96
CA VAL A 57 -8.93 8.37 10.06
C VAL A 57 -7.82 8.73 9.09
N ALA A 58 -6.56 8.79 9.54
CA ALA A 58 -5.40 9.01 8.68
C ALA A 58 -5.29 7.94 7.58
N LYS A 59 -5.41 6.65 7.94
CA LYS A 59 -5.39 5.54 6.97
C LYS A 59 -6.57 5.57 6.00
N MET A 60 -7.77 5.92 6.45
CA MET A 60 -8.93 6.04 5.57
C MET A 60 -8.77 7.20 4.59
N SER A 61 -8.12 8.29 5.02
CA SER A 61 -7.76 9.42 4.15
C SER A 61 -6.75 8.99 3.08
N ASP A 62 -5.70 8.25 3.46
CA ASP A 62 -4.72 7.69 2.52
C ASP A 62 -5.38 6.73 1.53
N LEU A 63 -6.23 5.83 2.00
CA LEU A 63 -6.97 4.88 1.17
C LEU A 63 -7.89 5.60 0.18
N ARG A 64 -8.62 6.62 0.64
CA ARG A 64 -9.44 7.47 -0.23
C ARG A 64 -8.58 8.16 -1.30
N ASN A 65 -7.41 8.67 -0.92
CA ASN A 65 -6.50 9.31 -1.86
C ASN A 65 -6.00 8.32 -2.94
N ILE A 66 -5.65 7.10 -2.51
CA ILE A 66 -5.27 5.99 -3.40
C ILE A 66 -6.40 5.67 -4.37
N LEU A 67 -7.60 5.38 -3.88
CA LEU A 67 -8.73 4.99 -4.71
C LEU A 67 -9.17 6.08 -5.70
N LYS A 68 -8.94 7.35 -5.35
CA LYS A 68 -9.31 8.49 -6.21
C LYS A 68 -8.30 8.77 -7.33
N HIS A 69 -7.00 8.54 -7.10
CA HIS A 69 -5.95 9.01 -8.01
C HIS A 69 -5.07 7.91 -8.61
N ALA A 70 -5.13 6.69 -8.06
CA ALA A 70 -4.39 5.58 -8.64
C ALA A 70 -4.93 5.23 -10.04
N ASN A 71 -4.03 4.82 -10.92
CA ASN A 71 -4.30 4.48 -12.31
C ASN A 71 -3.44 3.27 -12.73
N PRO A 72 -3.59 2.72 -13.95
CA PRO A 72 -2.84 1.52 -14.37
C PRO A 72 -1.30 1.66 -14.33
N TYR A 73 -0.77 2.89 -14.29
CA TYR A 73 0.66 3.16 -14.15
C TYR A 73 1.07 3.45 -12.70
N THR A 74 0.21 3.19 -11.73
CA THR A 74 0.46 3.39 -10.29
C THR A 74 0.78 2.06 -9.62
N LEU A 75 1.79 2.06 -8.76
CA LEU A 75 2.00 0.98 -7.78
C LEU A 75 1.48 1.42 -6.40
N VAL A 76 0.53 0.65 -5.86
CA VAL A 76 -0.01 0.88 -4.51
C VAL A 76 0.63 -0.07 -3.51
N LEU A 77 1.21 0.45 -2.44
CA LEU A 77 1.85 -0.32 -1.37
C LEU A 77 1.23 0.01 -0.01
N ALA A 78 0.52 -0.93 0.60
CA ALA A 78 -0.26 -0.65 1.81
C ALA A 78 -0.14 -1.73 2.89
N ASN A 79 -0.15 -1.29 4.15
CA ASN A 79 0.04 -2.15 5.32
C ASN A 79 -1.05 -1.93 6.36
N LYS A 80 -1.87 -2.97 6.58
CA LYS A 80 -2.91 -3.01 7.61
C LYS A 80 -3.82 -1.78 7.58
N ILE A 81 -4.36 -1.47 6.40
CA ILE A 81 -5.24 -0.32 6.15
C ILE A 81 -6.45 -0.28 7.08
N THR A 82 -7.00 -1.45 7.45
CA THR A 82 -8.25 -1.57 8.23
C THR A 82 -8.01 -1.93 9.69
N HIS A 83 -6.79 -1.73 10.20
CA HIS A 83 -6.50 -1.91 11.63
C HIS A 83 -7.13 -0.78 12.45
N GLY A 84 -7.86 -1.12 13.51
CA GLY A 84 -8.54 -0.16 14.39
C GLY A 84 -10.04 0.01 14.11
N THR A 85 -10.65 -0.87 13.32
CA THR A 85 -12.11 -0.97 13.14
C THR A 85 -12.59 -2.41 13.40
N GLU A 86 -13.90 -2.60 13.48
CA GLU A 86 -14.53 -3.92 13.63
C GLU A 86 -14.14 -4.85 12.48
N HIS A 87 -14.03 -6.15 12.78
CA HIS A 87 -13.55 -7.14 11.82
C HIS A 87 -14.38 -7.20 10.52
N ILE A 88 -15.72 -7.16 10.66
CA ILE A 88 -16.65 -7.24 9.52
C ILE A 88 -16.50 -6.00 8.64
N THR A 89 -16.55 -4.81 9.25
CA THR A 89 -16.38 -3.51 8.57
C THR A 89 -15.01 -3.41 7.92
N GLY A 90 -13.95 -3.82 8.63
CA GLY A 90 -12.59 -3.84 8.12
C GLY A 90 -12.41 -4.80 6.94
N SER A 91 -13.09 -5.94 6.95
CA SER A 91 -13.07 -6.89 5.83
C SER A 91 -13.82 -6.34 4.62
N ALA A 92 -14.97 -5.71 4.81
CA ALA A 92 -15.75 -5.10 3.74
C ALA A 92 -14.99 -3.94 3.06
N ILE A 93 -14.36 -3.06 3.85
CA ILE A 93 -13.52 -1.96 3.32
C ILE A 93 -12.33 -2.52 2.55
N PHE A 94 -11.66 -3.55 3.09
CA PHE A 94 -10.51 -4.17 2.42
C PHE A 94 -10.93 -4.81 1.08
N ALA A 95 -11.96 -5.66 1.09
CA ALA A 95 -12.44 -6.36 -0.09
C ALA A 95 -12.88 -5.39 -1.19
N SER A 96 -13.72 -4.39 -0.86
CA SER A 96 -14.16 -3.37 -1.81
C SER A 96 -12.99 -2.57 -2.40
N SER A 97 -11.98 -2.25 -1.60
CA SER A 97 -10.77 -1.55 -2.07
C SER A 97 -9.99 -2.38 -3.08
N ILE A 98 -9.73 -3.65 -2.78
CA ILE A 98 -9.01 -4.57 -3.68
C ILE A 98 -9.78 -4.79 -4.98
N MET A 99 -11.09 -5.02 -4.90
CA MET A 99 -11.95 -5.18 -6.07
C MET A 99 -11.93 -3.94 -6.97
N THR A 100 -11.95 -2.75 -6.37
CA THR A 100 -11.90 -1.48 -7.11
C THR A 100 -10.57 -1.32 -7.85
N LEU A 101 -9.44 -1.56 -7.17
CA LEU A 101 -8.12 -1.48 -7.78
C LEU A 101 -7.92 -2.53 -8.88
N ALA A 102 -8.35 -3.77 -8.64
CA ALA A 102 -8.27 -4.86 -9.61
C ALA A 102 -9.09 -4.58 -10.87
N LYS A 103 -10.33 -4.08 -10.71
CA LYS A 103 -11.20 -3.72 -11.84
C LYS A 103 -10.60 -2.65 -12.75
N GLN A 104 -9.73 -1.79 -12.20
CA GLN A 104 -9.04 -0.74 -12.94
C GLN A 104 -7.63 -1.15 -13.41
N ASN A 105 -7.24 -2.42 -13.29
CA ASN A 105 -5.91 -2.94 -13.64
C ASN A 105 -4.76 -2.20 -12.93
N ILE A 106 -4.97 -1.77 -11.69
CA ILE A 106 -3.95 -1.08 -10.89
C ILE A 106 -3.08 -2.12 -10.20
N SER A 107 -1.75 -1.95 -10.25
CA SER A 107 -0.83 -2.81 -9.52
C SER A 107 -0.85 -2.48 -8.02
N PHE A 108 -1.00 -3.50 -7.17
CA PHE A 108 -1.01 -3.30 -5.73
C PHE A 108 -0.36 -4.42 -4.94
N MET A 109 0.16 -4.08 -3.76
CA MET A 109 0.61 -5.02 -2.75
C MET A 109 0.09 -4.59 -1.37
N PHE A 110 -0.75 -5.42 -0.78
CA PHE A 110 -1.35 -5.20 0.53
C PHE A 110 -0.87 -6.25 1.52
N THR A 111 -0.61 -5.83 2.74
CA THR A 111 -0.36 -6.73 3.87
C THR A 111 -1.52 -6.64 4.85
N THR A 112 -2.10 -7.79 5.19
CA THR A 112 -3.26 -7.90 6.07
C THR A 112 -3.07 -8.99 7.13
N HIS A 113 -3.91 -8.93 8.16
CA HIS A 113 -4.13 -10.01 9.14
C HIS A 113 -5.56 -10.56 9.07
N LEU A 114 -6.36 -10.08 8.13
CA LEU A 114 -7.63 -10.69 7.79
C LEU A 114 -7.33 -12.06 7.17
N HIS A 115 -8.10 -13.07 7.59
CA HIS A 115 -8.07 -14.43 7.05
C HIS A 115 -9.08 -14.58 5.92
#